data_AF-A0A0V8QI99-F1
#
_entry.id   AF-A0A0V8QI99-F1
#
_cell.length_a   1.000
_cell.length_b   1.000
_cell.length_c   1.000
_cell.angle_alpha   90.00
_cell.angle_beta   90.00
_cell.angle_gamma   90.00
#
_symmetry.space_group_name_H-M   'P 1'
#
loop_
_entity.id
_entity.type
_entity.pdbx_description
1 polymer ?
#
loop_
_entity_poly.entity_id
_entity_poly.type
_entity_poly.pdbx_seq_one_letter_code
_entity_poly.pdbx_strand_id
1 'polypeptide(L)'
;MQLYQFERIYSQMEKEFGKMRKGEEEVCSMLLLPLEENALKVHREFPSSNSRRLREAIALALFDIKERCTGEKADTGKFRNEDNEKLEKALLMAFDPYTNVEVMELLKQQENTEELSQEMLKSYYKLPVMCLLRIKDSIDTWEKRSGADGYFDFIESYMGSQIKGTEMKFTLMSPGLWEM
;
A
#
# COMPACT_ATOMS: atom_id res chain seq x y z
N MET A 1 -20.43 3.06 -10.08
CA MET A 1 -19.35 3.31 -11.05
C MET A 1 -17.98 3.28 -10.38
N GLN A 2 -17.75 4.04 -9.31
CA GLN A 2 -16.50 4.03 -8.52
C GLN A 2 -16.11 2.62 -8.00
N LEU A 3 -17.05 1.92 -7.33
CA LEU A 3 -16.79 0.58 -6.79
C LEU A 3 -16.34 -0.42 -7.88
N TYR A 4 -16.95 -0.38 -9.07
CA TYR A 4 -16.57 -1.25 -10.18
C TYR A 4 -15.13 -1.00 -10.66
N GLN A 5 -14.68 0.26 -10.69
CA GLN A 5 -13.33 0.59 -11.10
C GLN A 5 -12.29 0.16 -10.06
N PHE A 6 -12.64 0.24 -8.77
CA PHE A 6 -11.80 -0.28 -7.68
C PHE A 6 -11.70 -1.81 -7.72
N GLU A 7 -12.82 -2.53 -7.86
CA GLU A 7 -12.77 -3.99 -8.02
C GLU A 7 -12.00 -4.43 -9.27
N ARG A 8 -12.09 -3.64 -10.35
CA ARG A 8 -11.31 -3.89 -11.56
C ARG A 8 -9.81 -3.74 -11.33
N ILE A 9 -9.35 -2.68 -10.66
CA ILE A 9 -7.91 -2.50 -10.42
C ILE A 9 -7.36 -3.58 -9.48
N TYR A 10 -8.09 -3.94 -8.41
CA TYR A 10 -7.66 -5.05 -7.54
C TYR A 10 -7.48 -6.34 -8.33
N SER A 11 -8.46 -6.69 -9.17
CA SER A 11 -8.41 -7.90 -10.00
C SER A 11 -7.30 -7.87 -11.06
N GLN A 12 -7.01 -6.70 -11.63
CA GLN A 12 -5.94 -6.55 -12.61
C GLN A 12 -4.57 -6.70 -11.96
N MET A 13 -4.35 -6.03 -10.83
CA MET A 13 -3.08 -6.07 -10.12
C MET A 13 -2.81 -7.45 -9.51
N GLU A 14 -3.85 -8.14 -9.01
CA GLU A 14 -3.75 -9.53 -8.56
C GLU A 14 -3.32 -10.47 -9.69
N LYS A 15 -3.85 -10.29 -10.90
CA LYS A 15 -3.46 -11.11 -12.06
C LYS A 15 -2.04 -10.84 -12.54
N GLU A 16 -1.58 -9.60 -12.42
CA GLU A 16 -0.26 -9.18 -12.93
C GLU A 16 0.87 -9.46 -11.94
N PHE A 17 0.66 -9.17 -10.65
CA PHE A 17 1.70 -9.25 -9.61
C PHE A 17 1.51 -10.43 -8.64
N GLY A 18 0.36 -11.11 -8.71
CA GLY A 18 0.00 -12.18 -7.80
C GLY A 18 -0.65 -11.67 -6.51
N LYS A 19 -0.89 -12.60 -5.60
CA LYS A 19 -1.54 -12.34 -4.31
C LYS A 19 -1.02 -13.31 -3.25
N MET A 20 -0.80 -12.77 -2.07
CA MET A 20 -0.36 -13.52 -0.91
C MET A 20 -1.51 -14.31 -0.31
N ARG A 21 -1.26 -15.56 0.07
CA ARG A 21 -2.28 -16.35 0.78
C ARG A 21 -2.30 -15.97 2.25
N LYS A 22 -3.46 -16.15 2.88
CA LYS A 22 -3.60 -15.99 4.32
C LYS A 22 -2.70 -17.02 5.03
N GLY A 23 -1.89 -16.57 5.97
CA GLY A 23 -0.90 -17.38 6.69
C GLY A 23 0.53 -17.26 6.13
N GLU A 24 0.73 -16.61 4.99
CA GLU A 24 2.04 -16.39 4.36
C GLU A 24 2.59 -14.97 4.64
N GLU A 25 1.96 -14.21 5.55
CA GLU A 25 2.28 -12.81 5.79
C GLU A 25 3.66 -12.59 6.41
N GLU A 26 4.22 -13.59 7.10
CA GLU A 26 5.50 -13.47 7.81
C GLU A 26 6.65 -13.12 6.86
N VAL A 27 6.62 -13.65 5.63
CA VAL A 27 7.60 -13.36 4.57
C VAL A 27 7.61 -11.88 4.20
N CYS A 28 6.49 -11.19 4.38
CA CYS A 28 6.31 -9.78 4.01
C CYS A 28 6.15 -8.85 5.21
N SER A 29 6.39 -9.35 6.43
CA SER A 29 6.23 -8.59 7.67
C SER A 29 7.02 -7.28 7.66
N MET A 30 8.23 -7.28 7.08
CA MET A 30 9.08 -6.09 6.94
C MET A 30 8.42 -4.95 6.16
N LEU A 31 7.48 -5.24 5.25
CA LEU A 31 6.75 -4.22 4.49
C LEU A 31 5.32 -4.00 5.01
N LEU A 32 4.64 -5.05 5.46
CA LEU A 32 3.30 -4.94 6.04
C LEU A 32 3.29 -4.04 7.27
N LEU A 33 4.30 -4.15 8.14
CA LEU A 33 4.38 -3.36 9.36
C LEU A 33 4.44 -1.84 9.08
N PRO A 34 5.38 -1.32 8.25
CA PRO A 34 5.37 0.10 7.87
C PRO A 34 4.05 0.58 7.22
N LEU A 35 3.42 -0.25 6.37
CA LEU A 35 2.16 0.11 5.71
C LEU A 35 1.03 0.30 6.72
N GLU A 36 0.83 -0.68 7.59
CA GLU A 36 -0.23 -0.64 8.61
C GLU A 36 0.08 0.42 9.68
N GLU A 37 1.35 0.59 10.07
CA GLU A 37 1.78 1.60 11.03
C GLU A 37 1.51 3.02 10.52
N ASN A 38 1.89 3.32 9.27
CA ASN A 38 1.67 4.64 8.67
C ASN A 38 0.17 4.93 8.51
N ALA A 39 -0.61 3.94 8.05
CA ALA A 39 -2.06 4.08 7.95
C ALA A 39 -2.71 4.35 9.32
N LEU A 40 -2.27 3.63 10.37
CA LEU A 40 -2.79 3.83 11.72
C LEU A 40 -2.49 5.22 12.27
N LYS A 41 -1.27 5.74 12.03
CA LYS A 41 -0.91 7.11 12.42
C LYS A 41 -1.85 8.14 11.80
N VAL A 42 -2.13 8.00 10.50
CA VAL A 42 -3.09 8.89 9.81
C VAL A 42 -4.49 8.76 10.40
N HIS A 43 -4.97 7.55 10.65
CA HIS A 43 -6.30 7.36 11.23
C HIS A 43 -6.43 7.96 12.64
N ARG A 44 -5.40 7.83 13.48
CA ARG A 44 -5.35 8.44 14.81
C ARG A 44 -5.44 9.97 14.77
N GLU A 45 -4.78 10.58 13.78
CA GLU A 45 -4.81 12.04 13.59
C GLU A 45 -6.11 12.50 12.92
N PHE A 46 -6.64 11.69 11.99
CA PHE A 46 -7.83 11.99 11.19
C PHE A 46 -8.80 10.80 11.19
N PRO A 47 -9.69 10.69 12.19
CA PRO A 47 -10.61 9.54 12.29
C PRO A 47 -11.58 9.39 11.10
N SER A 48 -11.81 10.44 10.30
CA SER A 48 -12.57 10.35 9.04
C SER A 48 -11.87 9.49 7.97
N SER A 49 -10.53 9.38 8.03
CA SER A 49 -9.72 8.43 7.29
C SER A 49 -9.88 7.01 7.85
N ASN A 50 -11.10 6.45 7.72
CA ASN A 50 -11.48 5.15 8.25
C ASN A 50 -11.16 3.96 7.32
N SER A 51 -11.53 2.74 7.72
CA SER A 51 -11.19 1.51 6.97
C SER A 51 -11.76 1.52 5.56
N ARG A 52 -12.96 2.08 5.38
CA ARG A 52 -13.53 2.27 4.03
C ARG A 52 -12.63 3.18 3.19
N ARG A 53 -12.15 4.30 3.74
CA ARG A 53 -11.23 5.22 3.02
C ARG A 53 -9.89 4.58 2.75
N LEU A 54 -9.40 3.72 3.65
CA LEU A 54 -8.16 2.96 3.44
C LEU A 54 -8.29 1.99 2.25
N ARG A 55 -9.44 1.32 2.10
CA ARG A 55 -9.68 0.49 0.92
C ARG A 55 -9.59 1.30 -0.38
N GLU A 56 -10.21 2.48 -0.41
CA GLU A 56 -10.13 3.39 -1.56
C GLU A 56 -8.69 3.86 -1.82
N ALA A 57 -7.95 4.21 -0.76
CA ALA A 57 -6.54 4.59 -0.82
C ALA A 57 -5.66 3.49 -1.42
N ILE A 58 -5.92 2.23 -1.09
CA ILE A 58 -5.22 1.09 -1.71
C ILE A 58 -5.52 1.03 -3.20
N ALA A 59 -6.77 1.24 -3.64
CA ALA A 59 -7.07 1.26 -5.08
C ALA A 59 -6.33 2.39 -5.80
N LEU A 60 -6.26 3.58 -5.18
CA LEU A 60 -5.56 4.74 -5.73
C LEU A 60 -4.05 4.48 -5.84
N ALA A 61 -3.43 3.96 -4.78
CA ALA A 61 -2.03 3.54 -4.80
C ALA A 61 -1.74 2.50 -5.89
N LEU A 62 -2.66 1.55 -6.12
CA LEU A 62 -2.53 0.57 -7.19
C LEU A 62 -2.65 1.18 -8.59
N PHE A 63 -3.48 2.21 -8.78
CA PHE A 63 -3.52 2.96 -10.04
C PHE A 63 -2.20 3.69 -10.30
N ASP A 64 -1.66 4.35 -9.27
CA ASP A 64 -0.37 5.04 -9.35
C ASP A 64 0.79 4.09 -9.68
N ILE A 65 0.84 2.93 -9.02
CA ILE A 65 1.82 1.88 -9.31
C ILE A 65 1.68 1.40 -10.76
N LYS A 66 0.44 1.17 -11.22
CA LYS A 66 0.19 0.73 -12.60
C LYS A 66 0.68 1.76 -13.61
N GLU A 67 0.37 3.04 -13.41
CA GLU A 67 0.86 4.12 -14.27
C GLU A 67 2.39 4.15 -14.32
N ARG A 68 3.07 3.96 -13.18
CA ARG A 68 4.55 3.89 -13.13
C ARG A 68 5.11 2.68 -13.88
N CYS A 69 4.46 1.53 -13.76
CA CYS A 69 4.88 0.28 -14.42
C CYS A 69 4.61 0.24 -15.93
N THR A 70 3.59 0.94 -16.43
CA THR A 70 3.14 0.81 -17.84
C THR A 70 3.15 2.13 -18.62
N GLY A 71 3.16 3.27 -17.94
CA GLY A 71 2.92 4.59 -18.52
C GLY A 71 1.44 4.88 -18.83
N GLU A 72 0.53 3.94 -18.57
CA GLU A 72 -0.90 4.13 -18.83
C GLU A 72 -1.56 4.96 -17.74
N LYS A 73 -2.03 6.16 -18.08
CA LYS A 73 -2.71 7.05 -17.14
C LYS A 73 -4.15 6.64 -16.89
N ALA A 74 -4.57 6.70 -15.63
CA ALA A 74 -5.96 6.52 -15.22
C ALA A 74 -6.56 7.85 -14.71
N ASP A 75 -7.78 8.17 -15.15
CA ASP A 75 -8.54 9.31 -14.60
C ASP A 75 -9.08 8.97 -13.21
N THR A 76 -8.24 9.17 -12.19
CA THR A 76 -8.51 8.88 -10.78
C THR A 76 -8.87 10.10 -9.95
N GLY A 77 -8.76 11.32 -10.50
CA GLY A 77 -8.96 12.57 -9.75
C GLY A 77 -10.32 12.67 -9.08
N LYS A 78 -11.38 12.16 -9.72
CA LYS A 78 -12.74 12.14 -9.16
C LYS A 78 -12.95 11.15 -8.01
N PHE A 79 -11.97 10.29 -7.72
CA PHE A 79 -12.02 9.32 -6.64
C PHE A 79 -11.23 9.74 -5.40
N ARG A 80 -10.36 10.75 -5.56
CA ARG A 80 -9.57 11.31 -4.48
C ARG A 80 -10.38 12.30 -3.66
N ASN A 81 -10.23 12.19 -2.34
CA ASN A 81 -10.74 13.14 -1.36
C ASN A 81 -9.74 13.23 -0.21
N GLU A 82 -9.94 14.21 0.65
CA GLU A 82 -9.02 14.52 1.74
C GLU A 82 -8.76 13.33 2.69
N ASP A 83 -9.72 12.42 2.85
CA ASP A 83 -9.61 11.29 3.78
C ASP A 83 -8.80 10.13 3.17
N ASN A 84 -9.02 9.82 1.89
CA ASN A 84 -8.32 8.74 1.22
C ASN A 84 -6.95 9.16 0.66
N GLU A 85 -6.74 10.43 0.32
CA GLU A 85 -5.44 10.95 -0.14
C GLU A 85 -4.38 10.91 0.97
N LYS A 86 -4.76 11.21 2.23
CA LYS A 86 -3.84 11.09 3.38
C LYS A 86 -3.36 9.65 3.56
N LEU A 87 -4.28 8.70 3.44
CA LEU A 87 -3.98 7.28 3.57
C LEU A 87 -3.18 6.76 2.36
N GLU A 88 -3.51 7.20 1.14
CA GLU A 88 -2.77 6.86 -0.07
C GLU A 88 -1.31 7.28 0.07
N LYS A 89 -1.09 8.54 0.46
CA LYS A 89 0.26 9.07 0.73
C LYS A 89 0.97 8.28 1.82
N ALA A 90 0.30 7.94 2.92
CA ALA A 90 0.89 7.17 4.02
C ALA A 90 1.33 5.75 3.60
N LEU A 91 0.53 5.09 2.76
CA LEU A 91 0.88 3.79 2.18
C LEU A 91 2.08 3.92 1.23
N LEU A 92 2.03 4.89 0.30
CA LEU A 92 3.11 5.09 -0.66
C LEU A 92 4.42 5.52 -0.01
N MET A 93 4.38 6.34 1.06
CA MET A 93 5.59 6.71 1.82
C MET A 93 6.40 5.49 2.33
N ALA A 94 5.75 4.33 2.51
CA ALA A 94 6.40 3.15 3.05
C ALA A 94 7.34 2.43 2.06
N PHE A 95 7.16 2.62 0.75
CA PHE A 95 7.92 1.88 -0.27
C PHE A 95 7.99 2.56 -1.64
N ASP A 96 7.23 3.61 -1.92
CA ASP A 96 7.16 4.14 -3.26
C ASP A 96 8.32 5.11 -3.53
N PRO A 97 9.23 4.81 -4.48
CA PRO A 97 10.36 5.69 -4.77
C PRO A 97 9.92 7.08 -5.26
N TYR A 98 8.74 7.21 -5.88
CA TYR A 98 8.25 8.50 -6.37
C TYR A 98 7.57 9.36 -5.30
N THR A 99 7.27 8.77 -4.15
CA THR A 99 6.67 9.45 -2.99
C THR A 99 7.69 9.67 -1.89
N ASN A 100 8.64 8.74 -1.72
CA ASN A 100 9.70 8.80 -0.72
C ASN A 100 11.08 8.86 -1.40
N VAL A 101 11.75 10.01 -1.26
CA VAL A 101 13.07 10.29 -1.86
C VAL A 101 14.14 9.34 -1.33
N GLU A 102 14.10 8.97 -0.05
CA GLU A 102 15.07 8.03 0.53
C GLU A 102 14.95 6.65 -0.14
N VAL A 103 13.71 6.21 -0.42
CA VAL A 103 13.47 4.95 -1.15
C VAL A 103 14.01 5.04 -2.58
N MET A 104 13.82 6.16 -3.27
CA MET A 104 14.38 6.37 -4.62
C MET A 104 15.91 6.28 -4.62
N GLU A 105 16.56 7.00 -3.71
CA GLU A 105 18.01 7.05 -3.63
C GLU A 105 18.60 5.67 -3.33
N LEU A 106 18.04 4.97 -2.33
CA LEU A 106 18.49 3.64 -1.97
C LEU A 106 18.25 2.61 -3.08
N LEU A 107 17.09 2.68 -3.76
CA LEU A 107 16.79 1.77 -4.86
C LEU A 107 17.74 1.99 -6.05
N LYS A 108 18.03 3.24 -6.41
CA LYS A 108 19.04 3.57 -7.44
C LYS A 108 20.44 3.06 -7.08
N GLN A 109 20.82 3.18 -5.81
CA GLN A 109 22.10 2.65 -5.30
C GLN A 109 22.14 1.12 -5.39
N GLN A 110 21.08 0.43 -4.99
CA GLN A 110 20.99 -1.04 -5.02
C GLN A 110 21.11 -1.57 -6.45
N GLU A 111 20.43 -0.93 -7.39
CA GLU A 111 20.41 -1.33 -8.79
C GLU A 111 21.57 -0.76 -9.61
N ASN A 112 22.42 0.08 -8.99
CA ASN A 112 23.55 0.75 -9.61
C ASN A 112 23.16 1.50 -10.92
N THR A 113 22.07 2.28 -10.86
CA THR A 113 21.53 3.05 -12.00
C THR A 113 21.08 4.44 -11.57
N GLU A 114 21.11 5.41 -12.50
CA GLU A 114 20.53 6.73 -12.28
C GLU A 114 19.03 6.80 -12.60
N GLU A 115 18.52 5.86 -13.39
CA GLU A 115 17.12 5.80 -13.82
C GLU A 115 16.54 4.39 -13.66
N LEU A 116 15.30 4.31 -13.15
CA LEU A 116 14.59 3.05 -12.97
C LEU A 116 13.78 2.75 -14.23
N SER A 117 14.09 1.64 -14.89
CA SER A 117 13.31 1.19 -16.05
C SER A 117 11.95 0.65 -15.60
N GLN A 118 10.98 0.60 -16.53
CA GLN A 118 9.66 0.02 -16.25
C GLN A 118 9.75 -1.45 -15.82
N GLU A 119 10.72 -2.21 -16.32
CA GLU A 119 10.95 -3.60 -15.93
C GLU A 119 11.43 -3.71 -14.47
N MET A 120 12.35 -2.83 -14.08
CA MET A 120 12.83 -2.75 -12.69
C MET A 120 11.70 -2.37 -11.74
N LEU A 121 10.87 -1.39 -12.13
CA LEU A 121 9.70 -1.00 -11.35
C LEU A 121 8.70 -2.14 -11.21
N LYS A 122 8.43 -2.90 -12.28
CA LYS A 122 7.55 -4.07 -12.21
C LYS A 122 8.05 -5.13 -11.24
N SER A 123 9.36 -5.43 -11.29
CA SER A 123 9.98 -6.35 -10.33
C SER A 123 9.85 -5.84 -8.90
N TYR A 124 10.21 -4.57 -8.69
CA TYR A 124 10.16 -3.90 -7.40
C TYR A 124 8.75 -3.89 -6.79
N TYR A 125 7.72 -3.52 -7.56
CA TYR A 125 6.35 -3.38 -7.07
C TYR A 125 5.61 -4.71 -6.89
N LYS A 126 6.19 -5.87 -7.22
CA LYS A 126 5.56 -7.19 -6.97
C LYS A 126 5.15 -7.36 -5.51
N LEU A 127 6.10 -7.22 -4.58
CA LEU A 127 5.83 -7.43 -3.16
C LEU A 127 4.92 -6.35 -2.55
N PRO A 128 5.10 -5.04 -2.83
CA PRO A 128 4.18 -4.01 -2.35
C PRO A 128 2.74 -4.20 -2.83
N VAL A 129 2.55 -4.56 -4.10
CA VAL A 129 1.20 -4.83 -4.63
C VAL A 129 0.56 -6.01 -3.88
N MET A 130 1.30 -7.10 -3.65
CA MET A 130 0.80 -8.24 -2.87
C MET A 130 0.43 -7.85 -1.43
N CYS A 131 1.24 -7.01 -0.77
CA CYS A 131 0.97 -6.50 0.58
C CYS A 131 -0.29 -5.62 0.62
N LEU A 132 -0.42 -4.69 -0.32
CA LEU A 132 -1.59 -3.83 -0.46
C LEU A 132 -2.88 -4.64 -0.66
N LEU A 133 -2.84 -5.65 -1.53
CA LEU A 133 -3.99 -6.55 -1.75
C LEU A 133 -4.30 -7.39 -0.50
N ARG A 134 -3.28 -7.80 0.27
CA ARG A 134 -3.47 -8.54 1.51
C ARG A 134 -4.11 -7.69 2.60
N ILE A 135 -3.68 -6.43 2.73
CA ILE A 135 -4.31 -5.44 3.62
C ILE A 135 -5.77 -5.22 3.21
N LYS A 136 -6.05 -5.06 1.91
CA LYS A 136 -7.41 -4.92 1.36
C LYS A 136 -8.32 -6.08 1.77
N ASP A 137 -7.85 -7.33 1.66
CA ASP A 137 -8.63 -8.50 2.11
C ASP A 137 -8.92 -8.47 3.62
N SER A 138 -7.96 -7.98 4.41
CA SER A 138 -8.15 -7.78 5.86
C SER A 138 -9.20 -6.71 6.13
N ILE A 139 -9.15 -5.59 5.40
CA ILE A 139 -10.16 -4.52 5.48
C ILE A 139 -11.54 -5.07 5.17
N ASP A 140 -11.72 -5.81 4.07
CA ASP A 140 -13.03 -6.38 3.72
C ASP A 140 -13.56 -7.34 4.79
N THR A 141 -12.66 -8.04 5.49
CA THR A 141 -13.04 -8.94 6.59
C THR A 141 -13.52 -8.17 7.81
N TRP A 142 -12.77 -7.14 8.21
CA TRP A 142 -13.05 -6.39 9.43
C TRP A 142 -14.13 -5.33 9.25
N GLU A 143 -14.27 -4.73 8.06
CA GLU A 143 -15.38 -3.82 7.71
C GLU A 143 -16.73 -4.55 7.85
N LYS A 144 -16.79 -5.82 7.40
CA LYS A 144 -17.98 -6.68 7.54
C LYS A 144 -18.29 -7.07 8.99
N ARG A 145 -17.28 -7.15 9.85
CA ARG A 145 -17.44 -7.63 11.25
C ARG A 145 -17.69 -6.50 12.24
N SER A 146 -17.02 -5.37 12.05
CA SER A 146 -16.92 -4.30 13.05
C SER A 146 -17.22 -2.90 12.48
N GLY A 147 -17.68 -2.80 11.23
CA GLY A 147 -18.12 -1.54 10.64
C GLY A 147 -16.99 -0.70 10.04
N ALA A 148 -17.23 0.59 9.85
CA ALA A 148 -16.40 1.46 9.02
C ALA A 148 -14.96 1.66 9.53
N ASP A 149 -14.71 1.46 10.83
CA ASP A 149 -13.40 1.55 11.47
C ASP A 149 -12.81 0.17 11.81
N GLY A 150 -13.50 -0.92 11.45
CA GLY A 150 -13.22 -2.25 11.97
C GLY A 150 -11.79 -2.74 11.74
N TYR A 151 -11.15 -2.36 10.63
CA TYR A 151 -9.76 -2.73 10.39
C TYR A 151 -8.79 -1.90 11.24
N PHE A 152 -9.10 -0.62 11.48
CA PHE A 152 -8.30 0.21 12.36
C PHE A 152 -8.39 -0.25 13.81
N ASP A 153 -9.58 -0.63 14.28
CA ASP A 153 -9.76 -1.25 15.60
C ASP A 153 -8.93 -2.53 15.74
N PHE A 154 -8.89 -3.35 14.68
CA PHE A 154 -8.08 -4.57 14.65
C PHE A 154 -6.58 -4.26 14.79
N ILE A 155 -6.02 -3.39 13.95
CA ILE A 155 -4.57 -3.09 14.02
C ILE A 155 -4.19 -2.33 15.29
N GLU A 156 -5.07 -1.46 15.80
CA GLU A 156 -4.90 -0.77 17.09
C GLU A 156 -4.79 -1.80 18.23
N SER A 157 -5.64 -2.82 18.24
CA SER A 157 -5.60 -3.90 19.24
C SER A 157 -4.37 -4.80 19.13
N TYR A 158 -3.87 -5.00 17.91
CA TYR A 158 -2.76 -5.92 17.63
C TYR A 158 -1.39 -5.30 17.89
N MET A 159 -1.18 -4.04 17.46
CA MET A 159 0.13 -3.39 17.50
C MET A 159 0.10 -1.91 17.91
N GLY A 160 -1.07 -1.34 18.22
CA GLY A 160 -1.21 0.08 18.51
C GLY A 160 -0.32 0.59 19.66
N SER A 161 -0.09 -0.23 20.69
CA SER A 161 0.77 0.14 21.83
C SER A 161 2.25 0.32 21.47
N GLN A 162 2.70 -0.28 20.36
CA GLN A 162 4.07 -0.21 19.86
C GLN A 162 4.29 1.01 18.96
N ILE A 163 3.21 1.52 18.37
CA ILE A 163 3.25 2.62 17.41
C ILE A 163 3.18 3.96 18.14
N LYS A 164 4.24 4.77 17.99
CA LYS A 164 4.38 6.08 18.62
C LYS A 164 4.82 7.14 17.61
N GLY A 165 4.49 8.39 17.91
CA GLY A 165 4.86 9.54 17.07
C GLY A 165 4.12 9.60 15.73
N THR A 166 4.50 10.56 14.91
CA THR A 166 3.87 10.86 13.61
C THR A 166 4.81 10.62 12.43
N GLU A 167 6.08 10.27 12.67
CA GLU A 167 7.05 9.99 11.63
C GLU A 167 6.68 8.74 10.83
N MET A 168 6.57 8.87 9.51
CA MET A 168 6.26 7.73 8.63
C MET A 168 7.47 6.80 8.51
N LYS A 169 7.22 5.49 8.54
CA LYS A 169 8.22 4.45 8.36
C LYS A 169 8.25 3.96 6.92
N PHE A 170 9.39 3.47 6.48
CA PHE A 170 9.55 2.86 5.16
C PHE A 170 10.50 1.67 5.24
N THR A 171 10.41 0.81 4.22
CA THR A 171 11.28 -0.35 4.04
C THR A 171 11.76 -0.39 2.60
N LEU A 172 13.04 -0.70 2.42
CA LEU A 172 13.58 -1.09 1.13
C LEU A 172 13.60 -2.63 1.05
N MET A 173 13.12 -3.17 -0.06
CA MET A 173 13.13 -4.61 -0.29
C MET A 173 14.45 -5.02 -0.92
N SER A 174 15.13 -5.97 -0.29
CA SER A 174 16.38 -6.52 -0.83
C SER A 174 16.12 -7.40 -2.07
N PRO A 175 17.08 -7.51 -3.00
CA PRO A 175 16.92 -8.27 -4.24
C PRO A 175 16.57 -9.76 -4.09
N GLY A 176 16.67 -10.34 -2.89
CA GLY A 176 16.36 -11.76 -2.62
C GLY A 176 14.93 -12.05 -2.16
N LEU A 177 14.15 -11.02 -1.79
CA LEU A 177 12.76 -11.17 -1.36
C LEU A 177 11.78 -11.35 -2.55
N TRP A 178 12.25 -11.10 -3.76
CA TRP A 178 11.45 -11.06 -4.99
C TRP A 178 11.36 -12.42 -5.69
N GLU A 179 12.29 -13.33 -5.36
CA GLU A 179 12.42 -14.68 -5.93
C GLU A 179 11.56 -15.74 -5.22
N MET A 180 10.81 -15.35 -4.18
CA MET A 180 9.77 -16.17 -3.56
C MET A 180 8.42 -16.08 -4.32
#